data_AF-A0A7J6MYN1-F1
#
_entry.id   AF-A0A7J6MYN1-F1
#
_cell.length_a   1.000
_cell.length_b   1.000
_cell.length_c   1.000
_cell.angle_alpha   90.00
_cell.angle_beta   90.00
_cell.angle_gamma   90.00
#
_symmetry.space_group_name_H-M   'P 1'
#
loop_
_entity.id
_entity.type
_entity.pdbx_description
1 polymer ?
#
loop_
_entity_poly.entity_id
_entity_poly.type
_entity_poly.pdbx_seq_one_letter_code
_entity_poly.pdbx_strand_id
1 'polypeptide(L)'
;MSSGNRDEGGRSSAESSCGIRRRRNCVMPVLTRCPECTLDEHCSKCLLDFYTGLCDAYGSKVDPAFVTALVTRWSQVVMSLRSPLDSSVMPVLQTVGEAPFVQGLHIGTHLSRGWRGEGNWIARALQIPLPHLATSLKKLDLQRLGIDGHGARQLAEGVVQLKSLKDLILSHNYLGYEDGHESVLRIVEEGPRTLRYLDISFNAIGYLNVRKIMKAVDERNKAITDGMEMNVAQQNSKVEEKETSGEIATATTETSKYEEEKRRLMPFSPHSSCCCHCRVNIDGNFVVEEIWNALTHGLGVVLIVPGLIDLMVLASDDPFRCKLAVIAYMLSCTLLFAVSTLFHAFFMLDLTSRIFQVLDHSSIFVLIAGSYTPFCVLLFGNDPNGSWVMTAEWALAGVGITAHIIAVHFPKIRHSPLYVYGELILYVVMGWMALAVYDTFVTSTPVHIQYLIAGGGLTYMAGLPFYILDNIKCVPILHCVWHLFVLVAAIIHFCAVRESVIYFNS
;
A
#
# COMPACT_ATOMS: atom_id res chain seq x y z
N MET A 1 31.61 47.78 36.02
CA MET A 1 31.70 46.75 37.07
C MET A 1 31.52 45.41 36.40
N SER A 2 32.64 44.74 36.11
CA SER A 2 33.04 43.44 36.69
C SER A 2 32.41 42.26 35.93
N SER A 3 33.12 41.67 34.95
CA SER A 3 34.08 40.55 35.10
C SER A 3 33.42 39.20 35.35
N GLY A 4 33.75 38.18 34.56
CA GLY A 4 33.51 36.79 34.96
C GLY A 4 33.45 35.82 33.79
N ASN A 5 34.52 35.05 33.63
CA ASN A 5 34.83 34.09 32.57
C ASN A 5 34.32 32.66 32.95
N ARG A 6 34.18 31.78 31.94
CA ARG A 6 34.30 30.28 31.99
C ARG A 6 33.12 29.49 32.63
N ASP A 7 32.70 28.29 32.20
CA ASP A 7 33.33 27.15 31.47
C ASP A 7 32.26 26.24 30.79
N GLU A 8 32.79 25.24 30.05
CA GLU A 8 32.21 24.20 29.19
C GLU A 8 31.12 23.24 29.76
N GLY A 9 30.42 22.55 28.84
CA GLY A 9 29.52 21.40 29.06
C GLY A 9 28.12 21.67 28.49
N GLY A 10 27.60 20.98 27.48
CA GLY A 10 27.48 19.54 27.36
C GLY A 10 25.98 19.18 27.32
N ARG A 11 25.51 18.71 26.16
CA ARG A 11 24.23 18.01 25.89
C ARG A 11 22.89 18.76 25.92
N SER A 12 22.08 18.33 24.94
CA SER A 12 20.62 18.39 24.77
C SER A 12 19.96 19.75 24.52
N SER A 13 19.76 20.05 23.23
CA SER A 13 18.59 20.81 22.76
C SER A 13 18.41 20.62 21.26
N ALA A 14 17.99 19.42 20.86
CA ALA A 14 17.42 19.17 19.53
C ALA A 14 16.20 18.23 19.64
N GLU A 15 15.38 18.43 20.68
CA GLU A 15 14.00 17.94 20.73
C GLU A 15 13.09 19.13 20.39
N SER A 16 12.89 19.39 19.11
CA SER A 16 11.70 20.13 18.61
C SER A 16 11.73 20.25 17.09
N SER A 17 11.33 19.18 16.40
CA SER A 17 10.56 19.25 15.13
C SER A 17 10.43 17.87 14.49
N CYS A 18 9.65 16.98 15.10
CA CYS A 18 9.17 15.80 14.39
C CYS A 18 7.70 15.58 14.72
N GLY A 19 6.88 16.58 14.38
CA GLY A 19 5.44 16.46 14.34
C GLY A 19 4.99 16.02 12.96
N ILE A 20 4.20 14.95 12.90
CA ILE A 20 3.35 14.55 11.76
C ILE A 20 4.11 13.86 10.60
N ARG A 21 4.65 12.66 10.85
CA ARG A 21 4.97 11.65 9.81
C ARG A 21 4.72 10.21 10.28
N ARG A 22 3.53 9.93 10.81
CA ARG A 22 3.04 8.55 10.99
C ARG A 22 1.91 8.31 10.00
N ARG A 23 2.24 7.82 8.81
CA ARG A 23 1.26 7.35 7.83
C ARG A 23 1.79 6.01 7.32
N ARG A 24 0.99 4.93 7.48
CA ARG A 24 1.17 3.57 6.90
C ARG A 24 2.25 2.64 7.47
N ASN A 25 2.81 2.88 8.65
CA ASN A 25 3.88 2.03 9.21
C ASN A 25 3.43 0.86 10.09
N CYS A 26 2.17 0.44 10.10
CA CYS A 26 1.76 -0.73 10.87
C CYS A 26 1.63 -1.93 9.96
N VAL A 27 2.78 -2.42 9.50
CA VAL A 27 2.85 -3.70 8.84
C VAL A 27 3.41 -4.75 9.79
N MET A 28 2.66 -5.82 10.03
CA MET A 28 3.26 -7.06 10.52
C MET A 28 3.98 -7.79 9.38
N PRO A 29 5.30 -8.04 9.47
CA PRO A 29 5.99 -8.90 8.52
C PRO A 29 5.42 -10.33 8.58
N VAL A 30 4.93 -10.83 7.45
CA VAL A 30 4.41 -12.19 7.27
C VAL A 30 5.50 -13.08 6.70
N LEU A 31 5.81 -14.17 7.39
CA LEU A 31 6.75 -15.19 6.96
C LEU A 31 6.00 -16.33 6.26
N THR A 32 6.34 -16.67 5.02
CA THR A 32 5.68 -17.76 4.25
C THR A 32 6.58 -18.98 4.05
N ARG A 33 6.12 -20.17 4.48
CA ARG A 33 6.87 -21.44 4.60
C ARG A 33 7.08 -22.19 3.28
N CYS A 34 8.26 -22.81 3.14
CA CYS A 34 8.49 -23.95 2.24
C CYS A 34 8.22 -25.26 3.02
N PRO A 35 7.35 -26.18 2.56
CA PRO A 35 6.90 -27.32 3.38
C PRO A 35 7.99 -28.34 3.78
N GLU A 36 9.14 -28.39 3.10
CA GLU A 36 9.94 -29.62 2.96
C GLU A 36 11.28 -29.73 3.74
N CYS A 37 11.71 -28.78 4.59
CA CYS A 37 13.06 -28.85 5.23
C CYS A 37 13.07 -28.73 6.79
N THR A 38 14.14 -29.26 7.41
CA THR A 38 14.47 -29.25 8.87
C THR A 38 15.85 -28.64 9.10
N LEU A 39 16.05 -27.77 10.12
CA LEU A 39 17.32 -27.08 10.46
C LEU A 39 17.66 -27.20 11.96
N ASP A 40 18.87 -26.76 12.34
CA ASP A 40 19.46 -26.86 13.70
C ASP A 40 19.12 -25.70 14.66
N GLU A 41 19.47 -25.88 15.94
CA GLU A 41 19.06 -25.07 17.09
C GLU A 41 19.74 -23.68 17.16
N HIS A 42 20.93 -23.50 16.56
CA HIS A 42 21.70 -22.25 16.69
C HIS A 42 21.20 -21.18 15.71
N CYS A 43 20.85 -21.56 14.47
CA CYS A 43 20.23 -20.65 13.49
C CYS A 43 18.84 -20.16 13.91
N SER A 44 18.14 -20.93 14.74
CA SER A 44 16.78 -20.65 15.22
C SER A 44 16.73 -19.43 16.15
N LYS A 45 17.79 -19.19 16.93
CA LYS A 45 17.84 -18.08 17.89
C LYS A 45 18.09 -16.73 17.21
N CYS A 46 19.06 -16.65 16.29
CA CYS A 46 19.37 -15.41 15.59
C CYS A 46 18.22 -14.91 14.70
N LEU A 47 17.43 -15.83 14.15
CA LEU A 47 16.30 -15.50 13.28
C LEU A 47 15.06 -15.10 14.12
N LEU A 48 14.97 -15.58 15.36
CA LEU A 48 13.99 -15.16 16.36
C LEU A 48 14.31 -13.73 16.78
N ASP A 49 15.58 -13.47 17.13
CA ASP A 49 16.08 -12.14 17.48
C ASP A 49 15.86 -11.12 16.33
N PHE A 50 16.06 -11.55 15.07
CA PHE A 50 15.77 -10.76 13.87
C PHE A 50 14.27 -10.43 13.73
N TYR A 51 13.39 -11.43 13.87
CA TYR A 51 11.93 -11.23 13.76
C TYR A 51 11.38 -10.38 14.91
N THR A 52 11.86 -10.60 16.14
CA THR A 52 11.50 -9.75 17.30
C THR A 52 12.01 -8.34 17.12
N GLY A 53 13.23 -8.15 16.60
CA GLY A 53 13.76 -6.83 16.25
C GLY A 53 12.91 -6.13 15.18
N LEU A 54 12.42 -6.87 14.18
CA LEU A 54 11.47 -6.35 13.18
C LEU A 54 10.13 -5.96 13.81
N CYS A 55 9.60 -6.77 14.73
CA CYS A 55 8.34 -6.49 15.41
C CYS A 55 8.47 -5.27 16.36
N ASP A 56 9.56 -5.18 17.11
CA ASP A 56 9.88 -4.06 18.00
C ASP A 56 10.10 -2.75 17.19
N ALA A 57 10.79 -2.82 16.06
CA ALA A 57 10.96 -1.70 15.14
C ALA A 57 9.63 -1.17 14.59
N TYR A 58 8.62 -2.03 14.46
CA TYR A 58 7.26 -1.68 14.02
C TYR A 58 6.28 -1.48 15.19
N GLY A 59 6.75 -1.51 16.45
CA GLY A 59 5.94 -1.30 17.64
C GLY A 59 4.90 -2.40 17.91
N SER A 60 5.04 -3.57 17.29
CA SER A 60 4.14 -4.71 17.43
C SER A 60 4.68 -5.68 18.48
N LYS A 61 3.97 -5.87 19.60
CA LYS A 61 4.32 -6.91 20.58
C LYS A 61 3.85 -8.27 20.04
N VAL A 62 4.79 -9.16 19.70
CA VAL A 62 4.47 -10.54 19.32
C VAL A 62 4.81 -11.48 20.47
N ASP A 63 3.97 -12.49 20.70
CA ASP A 63 4.20 -13.54 21.68
C ASP A 63 5.46 -14.36 21.32
N PRO A 64 6.52 -14.33 22.15
CA PRO A 64 7.77 -15.06 21.89
C PRO A 64 7.55 -16.57 21.69
N ALA A 65 6.52 -17.15 22.30
CA ALA A 65 6.23 -18.58 22.18
C ALA A 65 5.70 -18.96 20.78
N PHE A 66 4.90 -18.09 20.16
CA PHE A 66 4.39 -18.28 18.79
C PHE A 66 5.51 -18.16 17.74
N VAL A 67 6.44 -17.24 17.95
CA VAL A 67 7.58 -17.01 17.04
C VAL A 67 8.62 -18.14 17.15
N THR A 68 8.91 -18.61 18.37
CA THR A 68 9.85 -19.73 18.60
C THR A 68 9.40 -21.02 17.89
N ALA A 69 8.08 -21.25 17.78
CA ALA A 69 7.52 -22.38 17.03
C ALA A 69 7.64 -22.24 15.50
N LEU A 70 7.71 -21.01 14.97
CA LEU A 70 7.74 -20.70 13.53
C LEU A 70 9.17 -20.68 12.95
N VAL A 71 10.15 -20.35 13.79
CA VAL A 71 11.48 -19.87 13.38
C VAL A 71 12.56 -20.94 13.35
N THR A 72 12.31 -22.15 13.85
CA THR A 72 13.32 -23.22 13.96
C THR A 72 13.82 -23.84 12.63
N ARG A 73 13.58 -23.20 11.46
CA ARG A 73 13.65 -23.88 10.15
C ARG A 73 14.12 -23.08 8.89
N TRP A 74 14.99 -22.05 8.95
CA TRP A 74 15.25 -21.21 7.74
C TRP A 74 16.71 -20.71 7.52
N SER A 75 17.12 -20.48 6.25
CA SER A 75 18.50 -20.10 5.84
C SER A 75 18.68 -18.97 4.79
N GLN A 76 17.60 -18.40 4.20
CA GLN A 76 17.68 -17.22 3.31
C GLN A 76 16.52 -16.23 3.58
N VAL A 77 16.69 -14.94 3.27
CA VAL A 77 15.67 -13.88 3.41
C VAL A 77 15.38 -13.22 2.05
N VAL A 78 14.11 -13.06 1.69
CA VAL A 78 13.61 -12.44 0.47
C VAL A 78 12.63 -11.36 0.92
N MET A 79 12.99 -10.11 0.71
CA MET A 79 12.17 -8.95 1.05
C MET A 79 11.45 -8.48 -0.23
N SER A 80 10.18 -8.12 -0.17
CA SER A 80 9.46 -7.55 -1.32
C SER A 80 8.73 -6.30 -0.85
N LEU A 81 8.96 -5.17 -1.52
CA LEU A 81 8.44 -3.87 -1.11
C LEU A 81 7.43 -3.36 -2.14
N ARG A 82 6.17 -3.22 -1.71
CA ARG A 82 5.08 -2.76 -2.59
C ARG A 82 5.14 -1.26 -2.90
N SER A 83 5.77 -0.45 -2.05
CA SER A 83 5.90 1.00 -2.27
C SER A 83 7.27 1.52 -1.79
N PRO A 84 8.10 2.05 -2.70
CA PRO A 84 9.43 2.53 -2.38
C PRO A 84 9.38 3.98 -1.87
N LEU A 85 8.48 4.36 -0.97
CA LEU A 85 8.44 5.76 -0.47
C LEU A 85 8.41 5.85 1.05
N ASP A 86 8.53 4.71 1.75
CA ASP A 86 8.18 4.68 3.15
C ASP A 86 9.40 4.60 4.08
N SER A 87 9.39 5.50 5.06
CA SER A 87 10.36 5.59 6.15
C SER A 87 10.43 4.32 7.02
N SER A 88 9.47 3.41 6.88
CA SER A 88 9.44 2.09 7.53
C SER A 88 10.51 1.12 7.04
N VAL A 89 11.10 1.33 5.87
CA VAL A 89 12.09 0.39 5.31
C VAL A 89 13.45 0.51 6.01
N MET A 90 13.77 1.68 6.57
CA MET A 90 15.05 1.95 7.22
C MET A 90 15.32 1.07 8.44
N PRO A 91 14.39 0.93 9.40
CA PRO A 91 14.56 -0.02 10.49
C PRO A 91 14.77 -1.46 10.00
N VAL A 92 14.01 -1.91 8.98
CA VAL A 92 14.19 -3.28 8.45
C VAL A 92 15.56 -3.47 7.84
N LEU A 93 16.01 -2.51 7.03
CA LEU A 93 17.35 -2.55 6.44
C LEU A 93 18.42 -2.58 7.54
N GLN A 94 18.25 -1.83 8.63
CA GLN A 94 19.17 -1.88 9.77
C GLN A 94 19.19 -3.28 10.42
N THR A 95 18.02 -3.88 10.69
CA THR A 95 17.93 -5.25 11.23
C THR A 95 18.52 -6.28 10.27
N VAL A 96 18.35 -6.09 8.96
CA VAL A 96 18.95 -6.94 7.92
C VAL A 96 20.48 -6.83 7.93
N GLY A 97 21.03 -5.63 8.14
CA GLY A 97 22.47 -5.43 8.32
C GLY A 97 23.02 -6.16 9.56
N GLU A 98 22.24 -6.21 10.64
CA GLU A 98 22.60 -6.92 11.87
C GLU A 98 22.46 -8.46 11.77
N ALA A 99 21.97 -8.98 10.63
CA ALA A 99 21.78 -10.40 10.37
C ALA A 99 22.89 -10.96 9.43
N PRO A 100 24.07 -11.34 9.95
CA PRO A 100 25.22 -11.76 9.12
C PRO A 100 25.02 -13.09 8.39
N PHE A 101 23.88 -13.77 8.56
CA PHE A 101 23.54 -15.00 7.84
C PHE A 101 22.78 -14.75 6.53
N VAL A 102 22.38 -13.51 6.22
CA VAL A 102 21.62 -13.18 5.00
C VAL A 102 22.48 -13.41 3.75
N GLN A 103 22.08 -14.38 2.91
CA GLN A 103 22.80 -14.73 1.67
C GLN A 103 22.19 -14.11 0.42
N GLY A 104 20.95 -13.65 0.47
CA GLY A 104 20.26 -13.01 -0.64
C GLY A 104 19.45 -11.82 -0.15
N LEU A 105 19.41 -10.75 -0.92
CA LEU A 105 18.59 -9.57 -0.67
C LEU A 105 17.92 -9.19 -1.98
N HIS A 106 16.60 -9.35 -2.03
CA HIS A 106 15.78 -8.83 -3.12
C HIS A 106 15.05 -7.59 -2.60
N ILE A 107 15.02 -6.53 -3.38
CA ILE A 107 14.21 -5.33 -3.16
C ILE A 107 13.68 -4.92 -4.54
N GLY A 108 12.43 -5.28 -4.81
CA GLY A 108 11.74 -4.92 -6.05
C GLY A 108 10.38 -4.33 -5.76
N THR A 109 9.84 -3.57 -6.71
CA THR A 109 8.46 -3.09 -6.67
C THR A 109 7.55 -3.97 -7.54
N HIS A 110 6.31 -4.19 -7.09
CA HIS A 110 5.27 -4.82 -7.91
C HIS A 110 4.69 -3.87 -8.97
N LEU A 111 5.02 -2.57 -8.89
CA LEU A 111 4.57 -1.56 -9.84
C LEU A 111 5.33 -1.70 -11.16
N SER A 112 4.61 -1.50 -12.27
CA SER A 112 5.20 -1.41 -13.60
C SER A 112 6.09 -0.17 -13.69
N ARG A 113 7.40 -0.34 -13.50
CA ARG A 113 8.46 0.69 -13.56
C ARG A 113 8.26 1.83 -12.54
N GLY A 114 9.05 1.85 -11.46
CA GLY A 114 9.18 3.05 -10.62
C GLY A 114 9.57 4.26 -11.45
N TRP A 115 9.15 5.48 -11.06
CA TRP A 115 9.55 6.67 -11.81
C TRP A 115 11.05 6.95 -11.61
N ARG A 116 11.67 7.60 -12.60
CA ARG A 116 13.09 7.97 -12.53
C ARG A 116 13.39 8.75 -11.24
N GLY A 117 14.35 8.27 -10.46
CA GLY A 117 14.82 8.87 -9.22
C GLY A 117 14.05 8.45 -7.97
N GLU A 118 12.89 7.77 -8.09
CA GLU A 118 12.14 7.27 -6.94
C GLU A 118 12.90 6.19 -6.17
N GLY A 119 13.78 5.43 -6.83
CA GLY A 119 14.58 4.38 -6.20
C GLY A 119 15.86 4.86 -5.52
N ASN A 120 16.25 6.13 -5.70
CA ASN A 120 17.57 6.60 -5.25
C ASN A 120 17.73 6.59 -3.73
N TRP A 121 16.65 6.81 -2.99
CA TRP A 121 16.72 6.74 -1.53
C TRP A 121 16.93 5.30 -1.05
N ILE A 122 16.51 4.27 -1.80
CA ILE A 122 16.81 2.86 -1.47
C ILE A 122 18.31 2.61 -1.62
N ALA A 123 18.91 3.10 -2.72
CA ALA A 123 20.35 3.03 -2.90
C ALA A 123 21.11 3.73 -1.75
N ARG A 124 20.61 4.88 -1.27
CA ARG A 124 21.13 5.56 -0.08
C ARG A 124 20.95 4.75 1.20
N ALA A 125 19.76 4.20 1.40
CA ALA A 125 19.41 3.43 2.58
C ALA A 125 20.27 2.16 2.71
N LEU A 126 20.58 1.52 1.59
CA LEU A 126 21.43 0.34 1.51
C LEU A 126 22.89 0.60 1.92
N GLN A 127 23.35 1.85 1.97
CA GLN A 127 24.69 2.16 2.47
C GLN A 127 24.90 1.73 3.93
N ILE A 128 23.82 1.60 4.71
CA ILE A 128 23.88 1.17 6.10
C ILE A 128 24.07 -0.36 6.21
N PRO A 129 23.20 -1.22 5.65
CA PRO A 129 23.33 -2.68 5.82
C PRO A 129 24.42 -3.34 4.97
N LEU A 130 24.72 -2.83 3.77
CA LEU A 130 25.62 -3.53 2.84
C LEU A 130 27.03 -3.79 3.42
N PRO A 131 27.68 -2.84 4.13
CA PRO A 131 28.97 -3.11 4.78
C PRO A 131 28.92 -4.26 5.80
N HIS A 132 27.82 -4.39 6.54
CA HIS A 132 27.64 -5.47 7.52
C HIS A 132 27.38 -6.84 6.86
N LEU A 133 26.84 -6.83 5.64
CA LEU A 133 26.58 -8.01 4.83
C LEU A 133 27.73 -8.39 3.89
N ALA A 134 28.87 -7.72 3.98
CA ALA A 134 29.98 -7.82 3.04
C ALA A 134 30.49 -9.26 2.81
N THR A 135 30.48 -10.09 3.85
CA THR A 135 31.00 -11.47 3.81
C THR A 135 29.92 -12.54 3.63
N SER A 136 28.64 -12.18 3.72
CA SER A 136 27.53 -13.14 3.72
C SER A 136 26.65 -13.05 2.47
N LEU A 137 26.44 -11.85 1.94
CA LEU A 137 25.53 -11.61 0.83
C LEU A 137 26.11 -12.13 -0.49
N LYS A 138 25.40 -13.08 -1.10
CA LYS A 138 25.75 -13.71 -2.39
C LYS A 138 24.91 -13.18 -3.54
N LYS A 139 23.69 -12.69 -3.28
CA LYS A 139 22.78 -12.19 -4.32
C LYS A 139 22.13 -10.89 -3.88
N LEU A 140 22.23 -9.86 -4.72
CA LEU A 140 21.57 -8.57 -4.54
C LEU A 140 20.70 -8.28 -5.78
N ASP A 141 19.40 -8.15 -5.58
CA ASP A 141 18.44 -7.90 -6.65
C ASP A 141 17.65 -6.62 -6.38
N LEU A 142 17.86 -5.62 -7.22
CA LEU A 142 17.33 -4.26 -7.12
C LEU A 142 16.61 -3.86 -8.42
N GLN A 143 15.90 -4.80 -9.03
CA GLN A 143 15.17 -4.56 -10.27
C GLN A 143 13.94 -3.66 -10.08
N ARG A 144 13.62 -2.86 -11.11
CA ARG A 144 12.38 -2.04 -11.19
C ARG A 144 12.21 -1.05 -10.02
N LEU A 145 13.30 -0.50 -9.52
CA LEU A 145 13.27 0.48 -8.42
C LEU A 145 13.22 1.94 -8.90
N GLY A 146 13.54 2.19 -10.16
CA GLY A 146 13.64 3.57 -10.67
C GLY A 146 14.95 4.26 -10.27
N ILE A 147 16.02 3.49 -10.00
CA ILE A 147 17.35 4.03 -9.68
C ILE A 147 17.94 4.72 -10.92
N ASP A 148 18.37 5.97 -10.79
CA ASP A 148 19.10 6.69 -11.83
C ASP A 148 20.60 6.80 -11.49
N GLY A 149 21.36 7.63 -12.22
CA GLY A 149 22.80 7.79 -12.01
C GLY A 149 23.20 8.27 -10.62
N HIS A 150 22.38 9.07 -9.94
CA HIS A 150 22.67 9.51 -8.57
C HIS A 150 22.54 8.35 -7.58
N GLY A 151 21.48 7.54 -7.69
CA GLY A 151 21.32 6.35 -6.87
C GLY A 151 22.37 5.28 -7.19
N ALA A 152 22.69 5.08 -8.47
CA ALA A 152 23.71 4.13 -8.92
C ALA A 152 25.09 4.41 -8.29
N ARG A 153 25.47 5.69 -8.20
CA ARG A 153 26.74 6.11 -7.59
C ARG A 153 26.82 5.72 -6.11
N GLN A 154 25.74 5.97 -5.36
CA GLN A 154 25.66 5.62 -3.94
C GLN A 154 25.63 4.10 -3.72
N LEU A 155 24.94 3.38 -4.60
CA LEU A 155 24.89 1.93 -4.58
C LEU A 155 26.28 1.32 -4.85
N ALA A 156 27.02 1.86 -5.83
CA ALA A 156 28.35 1.38 -6.18
C ALA A 156 29.32 1.42 -4.98
N GLU A 157 29.27 2.46 -4.15
CA GLU A 157 30.11 2.58 -2.95
C GLU A 157 29.90 1.44 -1.94
N GLY A 158 28.65 0.97 -1.79
CA GLY A 158 28.32 -0.16 -0.93
C GLY A 158 28.61 -1.51 -1.59
N VAL A 159 28.27 -1.65 -2.87
CA VAL A 159 28.43 -2.91 -3.62
C VAL A 159 29.89 -3.31 -3.76
N VAL A 160 30.80 -2.36 -3.95
CA VAL A 160 32.25 -2.61 -4.06
C VAL A 160 32.81 -3.30 -2.80
N GLN A 161 32.16 -3.13 -1.66
CA GLN A 161 32.59 -3.73 -0.38
C GLN A 161 32.10 -5.19 -0.20
N LEU A 162 31.20 -5.68 -1.04
CA LEU A 162 30.54 -6.98 -0.88
C LEU A 162 31.40 -8.16 -1.37
N LYS A 163 32.40 -8.55 -0.59
CA LYS A 163 33.38 -9.60 -0.92
C LYS A 163 32.77 -10.95 -1.33
N SER A 164 31.57 -11.29 -0.87
CA SER A 164 30.92 -12.57 -1.18
C SER A 164 29.88 -12.51 -2.31
N LEU A 165 29.64 -11.33 -2.90
CA LEU A 165 28.57 -11.13 -3.88
C LEU A 165 28.88 -11.88 -5.20
N LYS A 166 27.92 -12.70 -5.65
CA LYS A 166 27.99 -13.45 -6.91
C LYS A 166 27.04 -12.91 -7.96
N ASP A 167 25.84 -12.49 -7.55
CA ASP A 167 24.78 -12.06 -8.46
C ASP A 167 24.33 -10.63 -8.12
N LEU A 168 24.38 -9.74 -9.11
CA LEU A 168 23.87 -8.37 -9.02
C LEU A 168 22.83 -8.12 -10.12
N ILE A 169 21.59 -7.87 -9.73
CA ILE A 169 20.47 -7.62 -10.66
C ILE A 169 20.04 -6.16 -10.52
N LEU A 170 20.22 -5.38 -11.58
CA LEU A 170 19.86 -3.96 -11.67
C LEU A 170 18.94 -3.67 -12.87
N SER A 171 18.25 -4.70 -13.37
CA SER A 171 17.41 -4.59 -14.56
C SER A 171 16.22 -3.64 -14.38
N HIS A 172 15.76 -3.04 -15.48
CA HIS A 172 14.61 -2.12 -15.50
C HIS A 172 14.74 -0.90 -14.56
N ASN A 173 15.91 -0.28 -14.52
CA ASN A 173 16.16 1.00 -13.85
C ASN A 173 16.47 2.10 -14.91
N TYR A 174 17.07 3.22 -14.48
CA TYR A 174 17.41 4.38 -15.33
C TYR A 174 18.92 4.67 -15.34
N LEU A 175 19.77 3.62 -15.34
CA LEU A 175 21.23 3.77 -15.25
C LEU A 175 21.87 4.49 -16.45
N GLY A 176 21.15 4.69 -17.55
CA GLY A 176 21.63 5.47 -18.69
C GLY A 176 21.62 6.98 -18.52
N TYR A 177 21.02 7.49 -17.45
CA TYR A 177 20.96 8.92 -17.15
C TYR A 177 22.02 9.31 -16.10
N GLU A 178 22.44 10.59 -16.09
CA GLU A 178 23.31 11.18 -15.05
C GLU A 178 24.56 10.34 -14.72
N ASP A 179 25.22 9.84 -15.76
CA ASP A 179 26.44 9.02 -15.66
C ASP A 179 26.28 7.73 -14.84
N GLY A 180 25.07 7.17 -14.75
CA GLY A 180 24.86 5.89 -14.05
C GLY A 180 25.69 4.74 -14.62
N HIS A 181 26.02 4.78 -15.91
CA HIS A 181 26.92 3.85 -16.57
C HIS A 181 28.35 3.88 -16.01
N GLU A 182 28.85 5.04 -15.56
CA GLU A 182 30.15 5.16 -14.88
C GLU A 182 30.12 4.47 -13.51
N SER A 183 28.95 4.47 -12.85
CA SER A 183 28.79 3.73 -11.59
C SER A 183 28.79 2.21 -11.81
N VAL A 184 28.24 1.75 -12.93
CA VAL A 184 28.33 0.34 -13.34
C VAL A 184 29.77 -0.03 -13.71
N LEU A 185 30.49 0.83 -14.44
CA LEU A 185 31.91 0.63 -14.74
C LEU A 185 32.73 0.47 -13.46
N ARG A 186 32.52 1.35 -12.49
CA ARG A 186 33.16 1.25 -11.17
C ARG A 186 32.87 -0.08 -10.47
N ILE A 187 31.64 -0.58 -10.50
CA ILE A 187 31.30 -1.89 -9.92
C ILE A 187 32.02 -3.03 -10.64
N VAL A 188 32.19 -2.93 -11.96
CA VAL A 188 32.93 -3.93 -12.75
C VAL A 188 34.42 -3.88 -12.42
N GLU A 189 35.02 -2.68 -12.41
CA GLU A 189 36.47 -2.49 -12.25
C GLU A 189 36.96 -2.66 -10.80
N GLU A 190 36.25 -2.07 -9.84
CA GLU A 190 36.65 -2.04 -8.43
C GLU A 190 35.91 -3.08 -7.57
N GLY A 191 34.82 -3.65 -8.08
CA GLY A 191 33.93 -4.50 -7.30
C GLY A 191 34.48 -5.90 -6.98
N PRO A 192 33.68 -6.70 -6.27
CA PRO A 192 34.14 -7.98 -5.73
C PRO A 192 34.46 -8.97 -6.84
N ARG A 193 35.64 -9.61 -6.76
CA ARG A 193 36.09 -10.64 -7.74
C ARG A 193 35.19 -11.87 -7.80
N THR A 194 34.36 -12.07 -6.79
CA THR A 194 33.37 -13.15 -6.69
C THR A 194 32.13 -12.90 -7.55
N LEU A 195 31.91 -11.68 -8.04
CA LEU A 195 30.74 -11.36 -8.88
C LEU A 195 30.85 -12.11 -10.22
N ARG A 196 29.85 -12.95 -10.49
CA ARG A 196 29.72 -13.84 -11.65
C ARG A 196 28.60 -13.44 -12.58
N TYR A 197 27.57 -12.78 -12.08
CA TYR A 197 26.42 -12.41 -12.89
C TYR A 197 26.02 -10.95 -12.63
N LEU A 198 25.93 -10.16 -13.71
CA LEU A 198 25.43 -8.80 -13.69
C LEU A 198 24.30 -8.61 -14.70
N ASP A 199 23.13 -8.21 -14.22
CA ASP A 199 22.02 -7.84 -15.08
C ASP A 199 21.79 -6.33 -15.09
N ILE A 200 22.10 -5.69 -16.21
CA ILE A 200 21.85 -4.26 -16.46
C ILE A 200 20.85 -4.05 -17.60
N SER A 201 20.06 -5.07 -17.93
CA SER A 201 19.06 -5.00 -18.99
C SER A 201 18.01 -3.90 -18.72
N PHE A 202 17.48 -3.32 -19.80
CA PHE A 202 16.41 -2.33 -19.76
C PHE A 202 16.72 -1.06 -18.94
N ASN A 203 17.94 -0.53 -19.07
CA ASN A 203 18.42 0.66 -18.36
C ASN A 203 18.65 1.91 -19.22
N ALA A 204 18.43 1.83 -20.54
CA ALA A 204 18.65 2.92 -21.50
C ALA A 204 20.08 3.51 -21.50
N ILE A 205 21.10 2.67 -21.28
CA ILE A 205 22.52 3.07 -21.10
C ILE A 205 23.14 3.70 -22.36
N GLY A 206 22.61 3.35 -23.53
CA GLY A 206 23.16 3.76 -24.83
C GLY A 206 24.31 2.85 -25.28
N TYR A 207 24.40 2.63 -26.59
CA TYR A 207 25.31 1.65 -27.21
C TYR A 207 26.79 1.88 -26.86
N LEU A 208 27.27 3.13 -26.97
CA LEU A 208 28.67 3.47 -26.70
C LEU A 208 29.08 3.14 -25.27
N ASN A 209 28.21 3.40 -24.30
CA ASN A 209 28.47 3.16 -22.88
C ASN A 209 28.36 1.67 -22.53
N VAL A 210 27.41 0.94 -23.15
CA VAL A 210 27.37 -0.53 -23.06
C VAL A 210 28.67 -1.15 -23.56
N ARG A 211 29.21 -0.68 -24.69
CA ARG A 211 30.47 -1.18 -25.23
C ARG A 211 31.65 -0.94 -24.30
N LYS A 212 31.70 0.22 -23.62
CA LYS A 212 32.70 0.49 -22.57
C LYS A 212 32.60 -0.52 -21.42
N ILE A 213 31.38 -0.77 -20.93
CA ILE A 213 31.13 -1.73 -19.84
C ILE A 213 31.53 -3.15 -20.25
N MET A 214 31.16 -3.58 -21.47
CA MET A 214 31.55 -4.89 -22.00
C MET A 214 33.08 -5.04 -22.05
N LYS A 215 33.79 -4.01 -22.54
CA LYS A 215 35.25 -4.03 -22.57
C LYS A 215 35.85 -4.17 -21.17
N ALA A 216 35.32 -3.45 -20.17
CA ALA A 216 35.75 -3.57 -18.79
C ALA A 216 35.48 -4.98 -18.21
N VAL A 217 34.33 -5.60 -18.55
CA VAL A 217 34.03 -6.99 -18.17
C VAL A 217 35.00 -7.97 -18.82
N ASP A 218 35.32 -7.81 -20.11
CA ASP A 218 36.29 -8.65 -20.81
C ASP A 218 37.70 -8.54 -20.21
N GLU A 219 38.13 -7.32 -19.88
CA GLU A 219 39.40 -7.07 -19.22
C GLU A 219 39.45 -7.69 -17.82
N ARG A 220 38.36 -7.55 -17.05
CA ARG A 220 38.21 -8.19 -15.75
C ARG A 220 38.24 -9.72 -15.85
N ASN A 221 37.58 -10.30 -16.85
CA ASN A 221 37.51 -11.75 -17.04
C ASN A 221 38.88 -12.37 -17.35
N LYS A 222 39.83 -11.61 -17.91
CA LYS A 222 41.22 -12.07 -18.06
C LYS A 222 41.91 -12.30 -16.71
N ALA A 223 41.47 -11.63 -15.65
CA ALA A 223 42.08 -11.67 -14.33
C ALA A 223 41.42 -12.66 -13.35
N ILE A 224 40.32 -13.32 -13.75
CA ILE A 224 39.52 -14.19 -12.86
C ILE A 224 39.23 -15.51 -13.56
N THR A 225 39.35 -16.63 -12.85
CA THR A 225 39.25 -18.00 -13.40
C THR A 225 37.85 -18.38 -13.88
N ASP A 226 36.80 -17.97 -13.15
CA ASP A 226 35.43 -18.06 -13.66
C ASP A 226 35.02 -16.65 -14.10
N GLY A 227 34.71 -16.51 -15.38
CA GLY A 227 34.30 -15.23 -15.96
C GLY A 227 33.00 -14.70 -15.35
N MET A 228 32.81 -13.40 -15.47
CA MET A 228 31.58 -12.69 -15.19
C MET A 228 30.73 -12.66 -16.46
N GLU A 229 29.49 -13.16 -16.36
CA GLU A 229 28.45 -13.01 -17.36
C GLU A 229 27.68 -11.70 -17.16
N MET A 230 27.29 -11.06 -18.26
CA MET A 230 26.54 -9.81 -18.23
C MET A 230 25.33 -9.87 -19.16
N ASN A 231 24.14 -9.56 -18.63
CA ASN A 231 22.93 -9.37 -19.41
C ASN A 231 22.70 -7.88 -19.71
N VAL A 232 22.61 -7.53 -20.99
CA VAL A 232 22.48 -6.13 -21.47
C VAL A 232 21.29 -5.91 -22.40
N ALA A 233 20.27 -6.77 -22.37
CA ALA A 233 19.08 -6.62 -23.22
C ALA A 233 18.49 -5.19 -23.11
N GLN A 234 18.39 -4.44 -24.23
CA GLN A 234 17.85 -3.08 -24.25
C GLN A 234 16.40 -3.07 -24.74
N GLN A 235 15.66 -2.02 -24.39
CA GLN A 235 14.35 -1.79 -24.98
C GLN A 235 14.56 -1.24 -26.40
N ASN A 236 14.08 -1.95 -27.43
CA ASN A 236 14.20 -1.57 -28.84
C ASN A 236 13.83 -0.09 -29.06
N SER A 237 14.83 0.78 -29.18
CA SER A 237 14.65 2.10 -29.78
C SER A 237 14.95 1.96 -31.27
N LYS A 238 13.91 2.09 -32.09
CA LYS A 238 14.02 2.33 -33.54
C LYS A 238 14.73 3.67 -33.82
N VAL A 239 16.05 3.76 -33.62
CA VAL A 239 16.96 4.85 -34.03
C VAL A 239 18.37 4.25 -33.84
N GLU A 240 19.23 3.92 -34.82
CA GLU A 240 19.46 4.29 -36.21
C GLU A 240 19.80 3.02 -37.01
N GLU A 241 18.93 2.61 -37.94
CA GLU A 241 19.36 1.87 -39.12
C GLU A 241 20.03 2.86 -40.06
N LYS A 242 21.34 2.99 -39.99
CA LYS A 242 22.15 3.32 -41.17
C LYS A 242 23.59 2.87 -40.98
N GLU A 243 24.00 2.00 -41.90
CA GLU A 243 25.37 1.64 -42.26
C GLU A 243 26.13 0.74 -41.28
N THR A 244 25.91 -0.57 -41.39
CA THR A 244 26.93 -1.54 -41.87
C THR A 244 26.30 -2.93 -41.96
N SER A 245 25.69 -3.18 -43.11
CA SER A 245 25.07 -4.44 -43.52
C SER A 245 26.11 -5.53 -43.74
N GLY A 246 26.01 -6.63 -42.97
CA GLY A 246 26.74 -7.87 -43.24
C GLY A 246 26.72 -8.86 -42.06
N GLU A 247 27.20 -8.44 -40.89
CA GLU A 247 27.47 -9.36 -39.76
C GLU A 247 26.36 -9.39 -38.69
N ILE A 248 25.41 -8.45 -38.71
CA ILE A 248 24.41 -8.28 -37.64
C ILE A 248 23.20 -9.22 -37.80
N ALA A 249 22.88 -9.61 -39.03
CA ALA A 249 21.76 -10.51 -39.30
C ALA A 249 22.01 -11.92 -38.75
N THR A 250 23.25 -12.39 -38.70
CA THR A 250 23.60 -13.71 -38.16
C THR A 250 23.56 -13.74 -36.64
N ALA A 251 24.07 -12.71 -35.96
CA ALA A 251 24.13 -12.65 -34.49
C ALA A 251 22.74 -12.55 -33.81
N THR A 252 21.76 -11.90 -34.47
CA THR A 252 20.39 -11.74 -33.94
C THR A 252 19.55 -13.02 -34.08
N THR A 253 19.75 -13.80 -35.15
CA THR A 253 19.15 -15.14 -35.27
C THR A 253 19.78 -16.16 -34.32
N GLU A 254 21.09 -16.08 -34.04
CA GLU A 254 21.74 -16.99 -33.10
C GLU A 254 21.32 -16.74 -31.65
N THR A 255 21.13 -15.48 -31.23
CA THR A 255 20.64 -15.16 -29.89
C THR A 255 19.18 -15.57 -29.67
N SER A 256 18.30 -15.47 -30.67
CA SER A 256 16.91 -15.93 -30.53
C SER A 256 16.82 -17.46 -30.47
N LYS A 257 17.65 -18.17 -31.23
CA LYS A 257 17.73 -19.64 -31.20
C LYS A 257 18.33 -20.14 -29.89
N TYR A 258 19.35 -19.45 -29.36
CA TYR A 258 19.96 -19.74 -28.06
C TYR A 258 19.00 -19.49 -26.89
N GLU A 259 18.21 -18.41 -26.92
CA GLU A 259 17.15 -18.12 -25.93
C GLU A 259 16.02 -19.17 -25.96
N GLU A 260 15.62 -19.63 -27.14
CA GLU A 260 14.58 -20.64 -27.31
C GLU A 260 15.06 -22.05 -26.94
N GLU A 261 16.33 -22.37 -27.22
CA GLU A 261 17.00 -23.61 -26.82
C GLU A 261 17.30 -23.62 -25.31
N LYS A 262 17.67 -22.50 -24.69
CA LYS A 262 17.83 -22.34 -23.23
C LYS A 262 16.49 -22.46 -22.48
N ARG A 263 15.36 -22.05 -23.10
CA ARG A 263 14.01 -22.32 -22.55
C ARG A 263 13.60 -23.79 -22.67
N ARG A 264 14.05 -24.50 -23.71
CA ARG A 264 13.82 -25.96 -23.86
C ARG A 264 14.75 -26.80 -22.98
N LEU A 265 15.95 -26.31 -22.67
CA LEU A 265 16.98 -26.97 -21.87
C LEU A 265 16.97 -26.60 -20.37
N MET A 266 15.92 -25.91 -19.88
CA MET A 266 15.62 -25.87 -18.45
C MET A 266 14.50 -26.87 -18.11
N PRO A 267 14.76 -28.19 -18.07
CA PRO A 267 14.01 -29.01 -17.16
C PRO A 267 14.38 -28.53 -15.75
N PHE A 268 13.40 -28.49 -14.86
CA PHE A 268 13.68 -28.55 -13.43
C PHE A 268 14.81 -29.57 -13.21
N SER A 269 15.98 -29.10 -12.79
CA SER A 269 17.04 -29.96 -12.29
C SER A 269 16.74 -30.23 -10.82
N PRO A 270 16.36 -31.46 -10.44
CA PRO A 270 16.28 -31.86 -9.05
C PRO A 270 17.70 -32.16 -8.55
N HIS A 271 17.97 -31.72 -7.31
CA HIS A 271 19.15 -32.03 -6.49
C HIS A 271 20.43 -31.19 -6.69
N SER A 272 20.59 -30.18 -5.82
CA SER A 272 21.67 -30.19 -4.82
C SER A 272 21.50 -29.05 -3.80
N SER A 273 21.42 -29.43 -2.51
CA SER A 273 21.40 -28.59 -1.29
C SER A 273 20.22 -27.61 -1.11
N CYS A 274 19.35 -27.92 -0.13
CA CYS A 274 18.15 -27.16 0.27
C CYS A 274 18.45 -25.66 0.52
N CYS A 275 18.13 -24.79 -0.45
CA CYS A 275 18.09 -23.32 -0.30
C CYS A 275 16.70 -22.89 0.22
N CYS A 276 16.55 -22.78 1.53
CA CYS A 276 15.32 -22.36 2.18
C CYS A 276 15.08 -20.85 1.95
N HIS A 277 14.12 -20.47 1.10
CA HIS A 277 13.77 -19.06 0.87
C HIS A 277 12.75 -18.59 1.93
N CYS A 278 13.11 -17.64 2.80
CA CYS A 278 12.15 -16.94 3.66
C CYS A 278 11.64 -15.70 2.95
N ARG A 279 10.38 -15.69 2.52
CA ARG A 279 9.76 -14.47 1.98
C ARG A 279 9.15 -13.69 3.14
N VAL A 280 9.73 -12.53 3.45
CA VAL A 280 9.19 -11.55 4.39
C VAL A 280 8.27 -10.65 3.58
N ASN A 281 6.97 -10.94 3.64
CA ASN A 281 5.97 -10.06 3.08
C ASN A 281 5.62 -8.99 4.13
N ILE A 282 6.04 -7.76 3.87
CA ILE A 282 5.77 -6.61 4.72
C ILE A 282 4.44 -5.96 4.29
N ASP A 283 3.43 -6.76 3.96
CA ASP A 283 2.07 -6.28 3.70
C ASP A 283 1.09 -6.65 4.83
N GLY A 284 1.50 -7.37 5.88
CA GLY A 284 0.58 -7.79 6.95
C GLY A 284 -0.40 -8.86 6.46
N ASN A 285 -0.67 -9.87 7.28
CA ASN A 285 -1.73 -10.81 6.96
C ASN A 285 -3.07 -10.19 7.41
N PHE A 286 -3.47 -9.08 6.79
CA PHE A 286 -4.77 -8.45 7.05
C PHE A 286 -5.94 -9.27 6.47
N VAL A 287 -5.68 -10.45 5.89
CA VAL A 287 -6.72 -11.32 5.32
C VAL A 287 -7.87 -11.53 6.29
N VAL A 288 -7.58 -11.80 7.57
CA VAL A 288 -8.64 -12.00 8.58
C VAL A 288 -9.43 -10.72 8.83
N GLU A 289 -8.75 -9.58 8.91
CA GLU A 289 -9.38 -8.28 9.11
C GLU A 289 -10.26 -7.88 7.91
N GLU A 290 -9.74 -8.01 6.70
CA GLU A 290 -10.45 -7.75 5.45
C GLU A 290 -11.67 -8.69 5.30
N ILE A 291 -11.55 -9.96 5.69
CA ILE A 291 -12.69 -10.89 5.76
C ILE A 291 -13.75 -10.37 6.74
N TRP A 292 -13.36 -9.97 7.95
CA TRP A 292 -14.32 -9.43 8.93
C TRP A 292 -14.97 -8.13 8.46
N ASN A 293 -14.19 -7.22 7.86
CA ASN A 293 -14.69 -5.98 7.28
C ASN A 293 -15.71 -6.26 6.16
N ALA A 294 -15.43 -7.24 5.29
CA ALA A 294 -16.35 -7.67 4.25
C ALA A 294 -17.61 -8.35 4.82
N LEU A 295 -17.47 -9.19 5.86
CA LEU A 295 -18.60 -9.91 6.46
C LEU A 295 -19.59 -8.97 7.17
N THR A 296 -19.09 -7.98 7.91
CA THR A 296 -19.94 -7.04 8.66
C THR A 296 -20.82 -6.20 7.74
N HIS A 297 -20.25 -5.62 6.68
CA HIS A 297 -21.05 -4.90 5.67
C HIS A 297 -21.80 -5.84 4.72
N GLY A 298 -21.31 -7.06 4.50
CA GLY A 298 -22.01 -8.10 3.75
C GLY A 298 -23.33 -8.52 4.40
N LEU A 299 -23.40 -8.51 5.74
CA LEU A 299 -24.67 -8.64 6.47
C LEU A 299 -25.66 -7.52 6.09
N GLY A 300 -25.18 -6.28 5.96
CA GLY A 300 -25.97 -5.16 5.46
C GLY A 300 -26.57 -5.44 4.08
N VAL A 301 -25.77 -5.98 3.15
CA VAL A 301 -26.24 -6.36 1.80
C VAL A 301 -27.41 -7.36 1.86
N VAL A 302 -27.34 -8.34 2.76
CA VAL A 302 -28.41 -9.33 2.95
C VAL A 302 -29.68 -8.68 3.50
N LEU A 303 -29.54 -7.72 4.42
CA LEU A 303 -30.68 -7.02 5.05
C LEU A 303 -31.38 -6.03 4.11
N ILE A 304 -30.73 -5.57 3.04
CA ILE A 304 -31.33 -4.63 2.08
C ILE A 304 -32.54 -5.21 1.38
N VAL A 305 -32.50 -6.48 0.99
CA VAL A 305 -33.58 -7.12 0.24
C VAL A 305 -34.90 -7.11 1.02
N PRO A 306 -34.98 -7.66 2.26
CA PRO A 306 -36.21 -7.57 3.04
C PRO A 306 -36.58 -6.13 3.40
N GLY A 307 -35.61 -5.25 3.68
CA GLY A 307 -35.89 -3.85 3.99
C GLY A 307 -36.51 -3.08 2.81
N LEU A 308 -35.99 -3.30 1.59
CA LEU A 308 -36.55 -2.70 0.38
C LEU A 308 -37.96 -3.20 0.12
N ILE A 309 -38.20 -4.51 0.29
CA ILE A 309 -39.54 -5.10 0.14
C ILE A 309 -40.51 -4.47 1.15
N ASP A 310 -40.14 -4.41 2.43
CA ASP A 310 -40.98 -3.84 3.49
C ASP A 310 -41.37 -2.38 3.20
N LEU A 311 -40.39 -1.51 2.89
CA LEU A 311 -40.69 -0.11 2.58
C LEU A 311 -41.48 0.07 1.28
N MET A 312 -41.23 -0.75 0.26
CA MET A 312 -41.99 -0.67 -0.99
C MET A 312 -43.42 -1.17 -0.86
N VAL A 313 -43.67 -2.13 0.02
CA VAL A 313 -45.03 -2.58 0.38
C VAL A 313 -45.75 -1.48 1.18
N LEU A 314 -45.09 -0.86 2.15
CA LEU A 314 -45.68 0.27 2.89
C LEU A 314 -45.98 1.46 1.99
N ALA A 315 -45.13 1.72 1.00
CA ALA A 315 -45.30 2.79 0.02
C ALA A 315 -46.22 2.42 -1.16
N SER A 316 -46.91 1.26 -1.15
CA SER A 316 -47.60 0.72 -2.34
C SER A 316 -48.72 1.62 -2.84
N ASP A 317 -49.48 2.18 -1.90
CA ASP A 317 -50.73 2.90 -2.16
C ASP A 317 -50.51 4.42 -2.31
N ASP A 318 -49.26 4.86 -2.21
CA ASP A 318 -48.88 6.26 -2.09
C ASP A 318 -48.51 6.97 -3.39
N PRO A 319 -48.51 8.33 -3.37
CA PRO A 319 -48.00 9.14 -4.46
C PRO A 319 -46.59 8.75 -4.90
N PHE A 320 -46.31 8.91 -6.19
CA PHE A 320 -44.99 8.71 -6.84
C PHE A 320 -43.80 9.26 -6.02
N ARG A 321 -44.00 10.34 -5.26
CA ARG A 321 -42.99 10.98 -4.41
C ARG A 321 -42.51 10.10 -3.25
N CYS A 322 -43.41 9.36 -2.59
CA CYS A 322 -43.05 8.46 -1.48
C CYS A 322 -42.15 7.33 -1.96
N LYS A 323 -42.54 6.67 -3.06
CA LYS A 323 -41.75 5.61 -3.71
C LYS A 323 -40.36 6.11 -4.11
N LEU A 324 -40.27 7.29 -4.71
CA LEU A 324 -38.98 7.86 -5.12
C LEU A 324 -38.05 8.12 -3.92
N ALA A 325 -38.60 8.61 -2.82
CA ALA A 325 -37.85 8.89 -1.61
C ALA A 325 -37.33 7.60 -0.93
N VAL A 326 -38.17 6.57 -0.85
CA VAL A 326 -37.78 5.23 -0.37
C VAL A 326 -36.70 4.62 -1.28
N ILE A 327 -36.86 4.71 -2.60
CA ILE A 327 -35.86 4.20 -3.56
C ILE A 327 -34.53 4.93 -3.39
N ALA A 328 -34.53 6.26 -3.23
CA ALA A 328 -33.31 7.03 -3.04
C ALA A 328 -32.53 6.56 -1.79
N TYR A 329 -33.23 6.35 -0.67
CA TYR A 329 -32.63 5.84 0.56
C TYR A 329 -32.13 4.40 0.41
N MET A 330 -32.95 3.48 -0.10
CA MET A 330 -32.56 2.07 -0.23
C MET A 330 -31.42 1.87 -1.24
N LEU A 331 -31.39 2.67 -2.32
CA LEU A 331 -30.30 2.63 -3.29
C LEU A 331 -28.99 3.16 -2.68
N SER A 332 -29.03 4.19 -1.83
CA SER A 332 -27.84 4.68 -1.16
C SER A 332 -27.29 3.67 -0.14
N CYS A 333 -28.17 3.00 0.63
CA CYS A 333 -27.78 1.86 1.47
C CYS A 333 -27.17 0.72 0.64
N THR A 334 -27.75 0.39 -0.51
CA THR A 334 -27.23 -0.63 -1.43
C THR A 334 -25.85 -0.28 -1.93
N LEU A 335 -25.66 0.96 -2.37
CA LEU A 335 -24.37 1.42 -2.83
C LEU A 335 -23.31 1.29 -1.73
N LEU A 336 -23.59 1.79 -0.52
CA LEU A 336 -22.66 1.71 0.62
C LEU A 336 -22.28 0.26 0.95
N PHE A 337 -23.26 -0.56 1.34
CA PHE A 337 -22.97 -1.89 1.87
C PHE A 337 -22.38 -2.81 0.81
N ALA A 338 -22.86 -2.74 -0.43
CA ALA A 338 -22.34 -3.59 -1.50
C ALA A 338 -20.92 -3.18 -1.90
N VAL A 339 -20.67 -1.89 -2.11
CA VAL A 339 -19.35 -1.40 -2.52
C VAL A 339 -18.33 -1.65 -1.41
N SER A 340 -18.68 -1.40 -0.16
CA SER A 340 -17.78 -1.64 0.96
C SER A 340 -17.43 -3.11 1.13
N THR A 341 -18.43 -4.00 0.99
CA THR A 341 -18.21 -5.46 0.99
C THR A 341 -17.25 -5.86 -0.13
N LEU A 342 -17.47 -5.35 -1.35
CA LEU A 342 -16.64 -5.68 -2.51
C LEU A 342 -15.22 -5.09 -2.41
N PHE A 343 -15.07 -3.89 -1.83
CA PHE A 343 -13.77 -3.28 -1.57
C PHE A 343 -12.90 -4.19 -0.71
N HIS A 344 -13.43 -4.63 0.45
CA HIS A 344 -12.72 -5.51 1.36
C HIS A 344 -12.60 -6.94 0.84
N ALA A 345 -13.54 -7.45 0.05
CA ALA A 345 -13.42 -8.76 -0.57
C ALA A 345 -12.34 -8.79 -1.67
N PHE A 346 -12.15 -7.69 -2.39
CA PHE A 346 -11.19 -7.57 -3.50
C PHE A 346 -9.85 -6.95 -3.09
N PHE A 347 -9.53 -6.88 -1.80
CA PHE A 347 -8.28 -6.28 -1.29
C PHE A 347 -7.00 -6.84 -1.93
N MET A 348 -7.01 -8.08 -2.42
CA MET A 348 -5.88 -8.71 -3.12
C MET A 348 -5.75 -8.34 -4.62
N LEU A 349 -6.75 -7.65 -5.19
CA LEU A 349 -6.79 -7.29 -6.60
C LEU A 349 -6.46 -5.80 -6.78
N ASP A 350 -5.20 -5.48 -7.08
CA ASP A 350 -4.70 -4.09 -7.01
C ASP A 350 -5.50 -3.04 -7.80
N LEU A 351 -5.86 -3.32 -9.06
CA LEU A 351 -6.66 -2.39 -9.88
C LEU A 351 -8.11 -2.31 -9.38
N THR A 352 -8.72 -3.45 -9.10
CA THR A 352 -10.11 -3.57 -8.65
C THR A 352 -10.29 -2.89 -7.29
N SER A 353 -9.43 -3.20 -6.32
CA SER A 353 -9.42 -2.62 -4.98
C SER A 353 -9.32 -1.09 -5.04
N ARG A 354 -8.52 -0.52 -5.96
CA ARG A 354 -8.43 0.94 -6.12
C ARG A 354 -9.75 1.55 -6.58
N ILE A 355 -10.46 0.92 -7.51
CA ILE A 355 -11.76 1.40 -8.00
C ILE A 355 -12.78 1.33 -6.86
N PHE A 356 -12.88 0.17 -6.20
CA PHE A 356 -13.82 -0.02 -5.10
C PHE A 356 -13.50 0.85 -3.89
N GLN A 357 -12.25 1.22 -3.65
CA GLN A 357 -11.87 2.18 -2.61
C GLN A 357 -12.49 3.57 -2.88
N VAL A 358 -12.41 4.04 -4.12
CA VAL A 358 -12.98 5.33 -4.52
C VAL A 358 -14.50 5.29 -4.34
N LEU A 359 -15.12 4.21 -4.79
CA LEU A 359 -16.57 4.03 -4.66
C LEU A 359 -16.99 3.92 -3.19
N ASP A 360 -16.22 3.24 -2.35
CA ASP A 360 -16.52 2.99 -0.94
C ASP A 360 -16.57 4.32 -0.17
N HIS A 361 -15.54 5.15 -0.26
CA HIS A 361 -15.54 6.46 0.38
C HIS A 361 -16.58 7.42 -0.24
N SER A 362 -16.81 7.31 -1.55
CA SER A 362 -17.86 8.09 -2.23
C SER A 362 -19.25 7.71 -1.74
N SER A 363 -19.49 6.44 -1.45
CA SER A 363 -20.80 5.93 -1.06
C SER A 363 -21.26 6.42 0.31
N ILE A 364 -20.34 6.82 1.21
CA ILE A 364 -20.67 7.47 2.48
C ILE A 364 -21.39 8.80 2.23
N PHE A 365 -20.91 9.63 1.30
CA PHE A 365 -21.58 10.89 0.93
C PHE A 365 -22.99 10.64 0.38
N VAL A 366 -23.13 9.63 -0.49
CA VAL A 366 -24.42 9.26 -1.08
C VAL A 366 -25.37 8.71 -0.02
N LEU A 367 -24.88 7.92 0.94
CA LEU A 367 -25.69 7.40 2.05
C LEU A 367 -26.26 8.54 2.89
N ILE A 368 -25.42 9.49 3.29
CA ILE A 368 -25.86 10.62 4.13
C ILE A 368 -26.96 11.39 3.39
N ALA A 369 -26.72 11.82 2.14
CA ALA A 369 -27.72 12.54 1.35
C ALA A 369 -29.01 11.72 1.09
N GLY A 370 -28.85 10.43 0.79
CA GLY A 370 -29.98 9.51 0.58
C GLY A 370 -30.81 9.30 1.86
N SER A 371 -30.19 9.33 3.05
CA SER A 371 -30.88 9.19 4.33
C SER A 371 -31.73 10.40 4.71
N TYR A 372 -31.34 11.61 4.30
CA TYR A 372 -32.15 12.83 4.49
C TYR A 372 -33.36 12.91 3.55
N THR A 373 -33.26 12.31 2.37
CA THR A 373 -34.27 12.41 1.30
C THR A 373 -35.68 12.00 1.75
N PRO A 374 -35.92 10.84 2.40
CA PRO A 374 -37.26 10.48 2.89
C PRO A 374 -37.81 11.44 3.93
N PHE A 375 -37.00 11.95 4.86
CA PHE A 375 -37.48 12.91 5.85
C PHE A 375 -37.88 14.25 5.22
N CYS A 376 -37.07 14.75 4.28
CA CYS A 376 -37.37 15.99 3.57
C CYS A 376 -38.64 15.88 2.71
N VAL A 377 -38.84 14.74 2.04
CA VAL A 377 -39.97 14.54 1.13
C VAL A 377 -41.27 14.20 1.88
N LEU A 378 -41.19 13.35 2.90
CA LEU A 378 -42.37 12.81 3.59
C LEU A 378 -42.81 13.69 4.76
N LEU A 379 -41.87 14.17 5.58
CA LEU A 379 -42.20 14.88 6.83
C LEU A 379 -42.29 16.39 6.62
N PHE A 380 -41.33 16.98 5.90
CA PHE A 380 -41.28 18.44 5.74
C PHE A 380 -42.20 18.94 4.61
N GLY A 381 -42.65 18.04 3.74
CA GLY A 381 -43.65 18.32 2.71
C GLY A 381 -43.23 19.47 1.79
N ASN A 382 -44.00 20.56 1.80
CA ASN A 382 -43.74 21.76 1.00
C ASN A 382 -42.98 22.87 1.74
N ASP A 383 -42.48 22.61 2.96
CA ASP A 383 -41.65 23.58 3.69
C ASP A 383 -40.36 23.86 2.87
N PRO A 384 -40.05 25.13 2.57
CA PRO A 384 -38.81 25.50 1.87
C PRO A 384 -37.54 24.94 2.50
N ASN A 385 -37.52 24.77 3.82
CA ASN A 385 -36.39 24.22 4.57
C ASN A 385 -36.09 22.77 4.17
N GLY A 386 -37.10 21.96 3.84
CA GLY A 386 -36.89 20.59 3.36
C GLY A 386 -36.26 20.52 1.97
N SER A 387 -36.71 21.39 1.06
CA SER A 387 -36.09 21.50 -0.26
C SER A 387 -34.66 22.03 -0.17
N TRP A 388 -34.41 22.96 0.76
CA TRP A 388 -33.08 23.51 1.03
C TRP A 388 -32.12 22.44 1.56
N VAL A 389 -32.50 21.70 2.63
CA VAL A 389 -31.65 20.62 3.19
C VAL A 389 -31.36 19.56 2.14
N MET A 390 -32.38 19.08 1.44
CA MET A 390 -32.19 18.06 0.41
C MET A 390 -31.23 18.53 -0.69
N THR A 391 -31.38 19.76 -1.18
CA THR A 391 -30.48 20.32 -2.21
C THR A 391 -29.06 20.49 -1.67
N ALA A 392 -28.91 20.97 -0.44
CA ALA A 392 -27.61 21.14 0.21
C ALA A 392 -26.89 19.79 0.39
N GLU A 393 -27.59 18.76 0.87
CA GLU A 393 -27.05 17.42 1.05
C GLU A 393 -26.51 16.82 -0.25
N TRP A 394 -27.32 16.81 -1.31
CA TRP A 394 -26.89 16.26 -2.61
C TRP A 394 -25.77 17.10 -3.26
N ALA A 395 -25.77 18.42 -3.06
CA ALA A 395 -24.68 19.28 -3.52
C ALA A 395 -23.37 19.01 -2.77
N LEU A 396 -23.42 18.92 -1.43
CA LEU A 396 -22.26 18.60 -0.59
C LEU A 396 -21.74 17.19 -0.89
N ALA A 397 -22.63 16.22 -1.16
CA ALA A 397 -22.23 14.90 -1.62
C ALA A 397 -21.46 14.97 -2.95
N GLY A 398 -21.95 15.73 -3.93
CA GLY A 398 -21.26 15.95 -5.20
C GLY A 398 -19.88 16.59 -5.03
N VAL A 399 -19.77 17.59 -4.14
CA VAL A 399 -18.49 18.24 -3.78
C VAL A 399 -17.54 17.24 -3.13
N GLY A 400 -18.01 16.47 -2.15
CA GLY A 400 -17.22 15.46 -1.44
C GLY A 400 -16.68 14.37 -2.37
N ILE A 401 -17.55 13.81 -3.23
CA ILE A 401 -17.17 12.79 -4.22
C ILE A 401 -16.13 13.37 -5.20
N THR A 402 -16.35 14.58 -5.71
CA THR A 402 -15.42 15.21 -6.65
C THR A 402 -14.06 15.46 -6.00
N ALA A 403 -14.06 15.97 -4.76
CA ALA A 403 -12.84 16.17 -3.99
C ALA A 403 -12.10 14.84 -3.75
N HIS A 404 -12.83 13.76 -3.46
CA HIS A 404 -12.26 12.42 -3.28
C HIS A 404 -11.62 11.87 -4.55
N ILE A 405 -12.31 11.95 -5.68
CA ILE A 405 -11.79 11.51 -6.98
C ILE A 405 -10.51 12.28 -7.35
N ILE A 406 -10.49 13.60 -7.14
CA ILE A 406 -9.30 14.44 -7.36
C ILE A 406 -8.17 14.01 -6.43
N ALA A 407 -8.44 13.84 -5.13
CA ALA A 407 -7.44 13.43 -4.17
C ALA A 407 -6.79 12.09 -4.55
N VAL A 408 -7.57 11.12 -5.02
CA VAL A 408 -7.04 9.82 -5.47
C VAL A 408 -6.07 9.95 -6.66
N HIS A 409 -6.30 10.90 -7.58
CA HIS A 409 -5.39 11.16 -8.71
C HIS A 409 -4.12 11.93 -8.31
N PHE A 410 -4.14 12.65 -7.18
CA PHE A 410 -3.02 13.44 -6.69
C PHE A 410 -2.57 12.95 -5.30
N PRO A 411 -1.62 11.99 -5.23
CA PRO A 411 -1.22 11.33 -3.97
C PRO A 411 -0.79 12.31 -2.87
N LYS A 412 -0.15 13.42 -3.24
CA LYS A 412 0.25 14.48 -2.30
C LYS A 412 -0.94 15.14 -1.60
N ILE A 413 -2.06 15.30 -2.29
CA ILE A 413 -3.29 15.91 -1.77
C ILE A 413 -4.03 14.91 -0.88
N ARG A 414 -4.16 13.65 -1.32
CA ARG A 414 -4.77 12.58 -0.51
C ARG A 414 -4.04 12.33 0.81
N HIS A 415 -2.72 12.46 0.80
CA HIS A 415 -1.90 12.38 2.02
C HIS A 415 -1.80 13.72 2.77
N SER A 416 -2.61 14.69 2.34
CA SER A 416 -3.05 15.87 3.07
C SER A 416 -3.56 15.58 4.50
N PRO A 417 -3.02 16.06 5.64
CA PRO A 417 -3.85 16.07 6.86
C PRO A 417 -5.10 16.92 6.65
N LEU A 418 -4.97 18.00 5.87
CA LEU A 418 -6.09 18.85 5.50
C LEU A 418 -7.20 18.08 4.78
N TYR A 419 -6.85 17.20 3.83
CA TYR A 419 -7.83 16.40 3.09
C TYR A 419 -8.49 15.35 3.98
N VAL A 420 -7.69 14.54 4.71
CA VAL A 420 -8.21 13.45 5.54
C VAL A 420 -9.15 13.97 6.63
N TYR A 421 -8.78 15.05 7.32
CA TYR A 421 -9.68 15.65 8.31
C TYR A 421 -10.83 16.43 7.67
N GLY A 422 -10.61 17.06 6.51
CA GLY A 422 -11.63 17.81 5.78
C GLY A 422 -12.77 16.92 5.29
N GLU A 423 -12.45 15.75 4.75
CA GLU A 423 -13.44 14.73 4.33
C GLU A 423 -14.28 14.26 5.52
N LEU A 424 -13.64 13.97 6.65
CA LEU A 424 -14.31 13.58 7.88
C LEU A 424 -15.22 14.68 8.44
N ILE A 425 -14.73 15.93 8.46
CA ILE A 425 -15.52 17.10 8.88
C ILE A 425 -16.73 17.25 7.97
N LEU A 426 -16.57 17.06 6.66
CA LEU A 426 -17.67 17.16 5.71
C LEU A 426 -18.76 16.12 5.99
N TYR A 427 -18.39 14.86 6.26
CA TYR A 427 -19.36 13.83 6.68
C TYR A 427 -20.13 14.24 7.94
N VAL A 428 -19.44 14.77 8.94
CA VAL A 428 -20.07 15.21 10.20
C VAL A 428 -20.97 16.41 9.95
N VAL A 429 -20.54 17.42 9.18
CA VAL A 429 -21.37 18.58 8.87
C VAL A 429 -22.66 18.16 8.18
N MET A 430 -22.58 17.29 7.17
CA MET A 430 -23.76 16.74 6.49
C MET A 430 -24.66 15.97 7.47
N GLY A 431 -24.10 15.06 8.28
CA GLY A 431 -24.87 14.27 9.25
C GLY A 431 -25.59 15.08 10.34
N TRP A 432 -25.23 16.34 10.55
CA TRP A 432 -25.86 17.23 11.55
C TRP A 432 -26.77 18.31 10.92
N MET A 433 -27.01 18.27 9.60
CA MET A 433 -27.83 19.28 8.90
C MET A 433 -29.27 19.40 9.40
N ALA A 434 -29.79 18.37 10.07
CA ALA A 434 -31.09 18.45 10.75
C ALA A 434 -31.17 19.59 11.79
N LEU A 435 -30.05 19.94 12.43
CA LEU A 435 -30.02 21.05 13.39
C LEU A 435 -30.12 22.43 12.73
N ALA A 436 -29.69 22.55 11.47
CA ALA A 436 -29.81 23.81 10.73
C ALA A 436 -31.27 24.19 10.46
N VAL A 437 -32.17 23.20 10.49
CA VAL A 437 -33.63 23.36 10.31
C VAL A 437 -34.41 22.83 11.52
N TYR A 438 -33.84 23.00 12.72
CA TYR A 438 -34.35 22.42 13.97
C TYR A 438 -35.84 22.69 14.21
N ASP A 439 -36.31 23.92 14.02
CA ASP A 439 -37.71 24.28 14.25
C ASP A 439 -38.66 23.52 13.32
N THR A 440 -38.36 23.45 12.01
CA THR A 440 -39.12 22.66 11.03
C THR A 440 -39.04 21.17 11.38
N PHE A 441 -37.87 20.67 11.78
CA PHE A 441 -37.68 19.28 12.16
C PHE A 441 -38.58 18.88 13.34
N VAL A 442 -38.56 19.63 14.45
CA VAL A 442 -39.32 19.28 15.65
C VAL A 442 -40.82 19.44 15.46
N THR A 443 -41.25 20.44 14.68
CA THR A 443 -42.68 20.70 14.44
C THR A 443 -43.31 19.75 13.43
N SER A 444 -42.55 19.29 12.43
CA SER A 444 -43.06 18.43 11.35
C SER A 444 -42.88 16.94 11.62
N THR A 445 -42.04 16.57 12.59
CA THR A 445 -41.68 15.18 12.86
C THR A 445 -42.27 14.70 14.19
N PRO A 446 -43.01 13.59 14.23
CA PRO A 446 -43.43 12.96 15.46
C PRO A 446 -42.27 12.64 16.40
N VAL A 447 -42.46 12.82 17.71
CA VAL A 447 -41.41 12.67 18.74
C VAL A 447 -40.70 11.31 18.69
N HIS A 448 -41.42 10.21 18.42
CA HIS A 448 -40.81 8.89 18.33
C HIS A 448 -39.84 8.76 17.13
N ILE A 449 -40.17 9.37 15.98
CA ILE A 449 -39.28 9.44 14.80
C ILE A 449 -38.07 10.31 15.11
N GLN A 450 -38.26 11.44 15.82
CA GLN A 450 -37.14 12.28 16.25
C GLN A 450 -36.12 11.49 17.07
N TYR A 451 -36.58 10.65 18.01
CA TYR A 451 -35.69 9.79 18.80
C TYR A 451 -34.97 8.73 17.97
N LEU A 452 -35.62 8.14 16.96
CA LEU A 452 -34.96 7.19 16.06
C LEU A 452 -33.88 7.88 15.22
N ILE A 453 -34.16 9.08 14.69
CA ILE A 453 -33.18 9.87 13.93
C ILE A 453 -32.01 10.25 14.83
N ALA A 454 -32.27 10.79 16.03
CA ALA A 454 -31.22 11.14 16.99
C ALA A 454 -30.41 9.91 17.42
N GLY A 455 -31.06 8.78 17.72
CA GLY A 455 -30.41 7.54 18.10
C GLY A 455 -29.49 6.98 17.02
N GLY A 456 -29.95 6.98 15.76
CA GLY A 456 -29.13 6.56 14.62
C GLY A 456 -27.95 7.50 14.37
N GLY A 457 -28.18 8.81 14.39
CA GLY A 457 -27.13 9.82 14.23
C GLY A 457 -26.06 9.76 15.32
N LEU A 458 -26.47 9.59 16.57
CA LEU A 458 -25.55 9.40 17.69
C LEU A 458 -24.79 8.07 17.59
N THR A 459 -25.40 7.02 17.05
CA THR A 459 -24.72 5.73 16.81
C THR A 459 -23.64 5.87 15.73
N TYR A 460 -23.90 6.62 14.64
CA TYR A 460 -22.86 6.96 13.66
C TYR A 460 -21.70 7.73 14.31
N MET A 461 -22.01 8.73 15.14
CA MET A 461 -21.00 9.51 15.86
C MET A 461 -20.20 8.65 16.86
N ALA A 462 -20.83 7.68 17.51
CA ALA A 462 -20.17 6.76 18.44
C ALA A 462 -19.18 5.82 17.73
N GLY A 463 -19.38 5.54 16.44
CA GLY A 463 -18.42 4.82 15.61
C GLY A 463 -17.15 5.62 15.31
N LEU A 464 -17.26 6.95 15.20
CA LEU A 464 -16.21 7.83 14.71
C LEU A 464 -14.87 7.71 15.46
N PRO A 465 -14.84 7.60 16.80
CA PRO A 465 -13.60 7.34 17.53
C PRO A 465 -12.90 6.05 17.07
N PHE A 466 -13.63 4.97 16.76
CA PHE A 466 -13.03 3.72 16.29
C PHE A 466 -12.43 3.88 14.89
N TYR A 467 -13.11 4.59 13.99
CA TYR A 467 -12.56 4.95 12.68
C TYR A 467 -11.30 5.82 12.79
N ILE A 468 -11.32 6.83 13.66
CA ILE A 468 -10.16 7.69 13.89
C ILE A 468 -9.02 6.89 14.54
N LEU A 469 -9.32 6.05 15.52
CA LEU A 469 -8.32 5.23 16.23
C LEU A 469 -7.74 4.14 15.34
N ASP A 470 -8.53 3.54 14.46
CA ASP A 470 -8.07 2.64 13.41
C ASP A 470 -7.04 3.37 12.51
N ASN A 471 -7.41 4.56 12.04
CA ASN A 471 -6.54 5.40 11.21
C ASN A 471 -5.27 5.91 11.94
N ILE A 472 -5.32 6.13 13.26
CA ILE A 472 -4.19 6.69 14.05
C ILE A 472 -3.31 5.61 14.67
N LYS A 473 -3.90 4.57 15.24
CA LYS A 473 -3.24 3.54 16.07
C LYS A 473 -3.11 2.20 15.35
N CYS A 474 -3.79 1.99 14.22
CA CYS A 474 -3.75 0.76 13.41
C CYS A 474 -3.94 -0.51 14.24
N VAL A 475 -4.93 -0.48 15.14
CA VAL A 475 -5.26 -1.63 15.96
C VAL A 475 -6.16 -2.54 15.12
N PRO A 476 -5.77 -3.81 14.88
CA PRO A 476 -6.58 -4.74 14.10
C PRO A 476 -8.00 -4.81 14.67
N ILE A 477 -9.01 -4.96 13.80
CA ILE A 477 -10.44 -5.09 14.14
C ILE A 477 -11.15 -3.75 14.42
N LEU A 478 -10.46 -2.64 14.67
CA LEU A 478 -11.15 -1.36 14.91
C LEU A 478 -11.98 -0.89 13.71
N HIS A 479 -11.51 -1.16 12.48
CA HIS A 479 -12.28 -0.91 11.27
C HIS A 479 -13.58 -1.72 11.22
N CYS A 480 -13.51 -3.00 11.62
CA CYS A 480 -14.66 -3.88 11.73
C CYS A 480 -15.66 -3.37 12.79
N VAL A 481 -15.16 -2.84 13.91
CA VAL A 481 -16.02 -2.20 14.93
C VAL A 481 -16.72 -0.97 14.35
N TRP A 482 -16.00 -0.13 13.60
CA TRP A 482 -16.60 0.99 12.86
C TRP A 482 -17.73 0.52 11.92
N HIS A 483 -17.51 -0.54 11.15
CA HIS A 483 -18.55 -1.14 10.28
C HIS A 483 -19.80 -1.57 11.05
N LEU A 484 -19.63 -2.15 12.24
CA LEU A 484 -20.76 -2.53 13.09
C LEU A 484 -21.58 -1.32 13.55
N PHE A 485 -20.92 -0.21 13.93
CA PHE A 485 -21.63 1.03 14.27
C PHE A 485 -22.40 1.60 13.08
N VAL A 486 -21.78 1.61 11.88
CA VAL A 486 -22.44 2.04 10.63
C VAL A 486 -23.65 1.17 10.32
N LEU A 487 -23.54 -0.15 10.43
CA LEU A 487 -24.64 -1.07 10.20
C LEU A 487 -25.79 -0.87 11.19
N VAL A 488 -25.49 -0.79 12.49
CA VAL A 488 -26.51 -0.59 13.53
C VAL A 488 -27.19 0.77 13.36
N ALA A 489 -26.43 1.83 13.07
CA ALA A 489 -26.98 3.15 12.81
C ALA A 489 -27.90 3.16 11.58
N ALA A 490 -27.50 2.48 10.50
CA ALA A 490 -28.33 2.33 9.30
C ALA A 490 -29.63 1.58 9.59
N ILE A 491 -29.61 0.53 10.42
CA ILE A 491 -30.83 -0.18 10.85
C ILE A 491 -31.76 0.74 11.65
N ILE A 492 -31.23 1.55 12.57
CA ILE A 492 -32.03 2.51 13.33
C ILE A 492 -32.64 3.58 12.41
N HIS A 493 -31.86 4.09 11.44
CA HIS A 493 -32.37 5.01 10.42
C HIS A 493 -33.41 4.37 9.51
N PHE A 494 -33.26 3.09 9.16
CA PHE A 494 -34.27 2.35 8.42
C PHE A 494 -35.60 2.33 9.18
N CYS A 495 -35.57 2.07 10.50
CA CYS A 495 -36.76 2.17 11.34
C CYS A 495 -37.35 3.57 11.34
N ALA A 496 -36.52 4.63 11.41
CA ALA A 496 -37.00 6.01 11.33
C ALA A 496 -37.71 6.30 10.00
N VAL A 497 -37.15 5.85 8.88
CA VAL A 497 -37.75 6.00 7.54
C VAL A 497 -39.05 5.22 7.44
N ARG A 498 -39.06 3.98 7.95
CA ARG A 498 -40.25 3.12 7.98
C ARG A 498 -41.41 3.76 8.73
N GLU A 499 -41.16 4.26 9.95
CA GLU A 499 -42.18 4.98 10.73
C GLU A 499 -42.60 6.30 10.05
N SER A 500 -41.69 6.95 9.33
CA SER A 500 -42.03 8.16 8.55
C SER A 500 -42.98 7.85 7.38
N VAL A 501 -42.80 6.70 6.72
CA VAL A 501 -43.74 6.24 5.67
C VAL A 501 -45.10 5.92 6.29
N ILE A 502 -45.14 5.21 7.41
CA ILE A 502 -46.40 4.91 8.11
C ILE A 502 -47.14 6.19 8.52
N TYR A 503 -46.42 7.15 9.10
CA TYR A 503 -46.97 8.44 9.51
C TYR A 503 -47.46 9.29 8.34
N PHE A 504 -46.76 9.24 7.20
CA PHE A 504 -47.19 9.94 5.99
C PHE A 504 -48.52 9.39 5.43
N ASN A 505 -48.80 8.11 5.67
CA ASN A 505 -49.97 7.40 5.13
C ASN A 505 -51.19 7.46 6.07
N SER A 506 -50.99 7.86 7.32
CA SER A 506 -52.04 8.05 8.33
C SER A 506 -52.63 9.44 8.27
#